data_AF-A0A382D1R9-F1
#
_entry.id   AF-A0A382D1R9-F1
#
_cell.length_a   1.000
_cell.length_b   1.000
_cell.length_c   1.000
_cell.angle_alpha   90.00
_cell.angle_beta   90.00
_cell.angle_gamma   90.00
#
_symmetry.space_group_name_H-M   'P 1'
#
loop_
_entity.id
_entity.type
_entity.pdbx_description
1 polymer ?
#
loop_
_entity_poly.entity_id
_entity_poly.type
_entity_poly.pdbx_seq_one_letter_code
_entity_poly.pdbx_strand_id
1 'polypeptide(L)'
;MDVSKTANAVANKIKVKSKTLVLATRQLATLLDSDIALDEAFKITGDHTNEKRLSNVLYALREEVIQGKRLGQAMTAYPNIFSNTYTSLVTAGDASGNLS
;
A
#
# COMPACT_ATOMS: atom_id res chain seq x y z
N MET A 1 7.19 27.40 -6.67
CA MET A 1 6.04 26.48 -6.85
C MET A 1 6.37 25.22 -6.08
N ASP A 2 5.56 24.86 -5.10
CA ASP A 2 5.84 23.80 -4.12
C ASP A 2 5.67 22.40 -4.75
N VAL A 3 6.78 21.65 -4.85
CA VAL A 3 6.84 20.30 -5.44
C VAL A 3 5.92 19.32 -4.71
N SER A 4 5.67 19.55 -3.42
CA SER A 4 4.84 18.71 -2.55
C SER A 4 3.35 18.75 -2.91
N LYS A 5 2.87 19.87 -3.47
CA LYS A 5 1.46 20.01 -3.91
C LYS A 5 1.16 19.26 -5.20
N THR A 6 2.12 19.18 -6.11
CA THR A 6 1.93 18.50 -7.41
C THR A 6 1.87 16.98 -7.26
N ALA A 7 2.71 16.41 -6.39
CA ALA A 7 2.72 14.96 -6.11
C ALA A 7 1.39 14.47 -5.54
N ASN A 8 0.82 15.21 -4.57
CA ASN A 8 -0.48 14.88 -3.97
C ASN A 8 -1.65 15.00 -4.96
N ALA A 9 -1.63 15.97 -5.88
CA ALA A 9 -2.67 16.13 -6.89
C ALA A 9 -2.69 14.98 -7.92
N VAL A 10 -1.52 14.41 -8.24
CA VAL A 10 -1.41 13.24 -9.13
C VAL A 10 -1.89 11.97 -8.42
N ALA A 11 -1.48 11.75 -7.17
CA ALA A 11 -1.95 10.60 -6.37
C ALA A 11 -3.47 10.57 -6.22
N ASN A 12 -4.10 11.75 -6.12
CA ASN A 12 -5.55 11.90 -6.03
C ASN A 12 -6.32 11.63 -7.35
N LYS A 13 -5.64 11.28 -8.45
CA LYS A 13 -6.27 10.80 -9.70
C LYS A 13 -6.04 9.31 -9.98
N ILE A 14 -5.16 8.65 -9.23
CA ILE A 14 -4.82 7.24 -9.47
C ILE A 14 -5.96 6.36 -8.97
N LYS A 15 -6.48 5.50 -9.84
CA LYS A 15 -7.50 4.51 -9.52
C LYS A 15 -7.05 3.14 -9.96
N VAL A 16 -7.46 2.12 -9.20
CA VAL A 16 -7.17 0.71 -9.46
C VAL A 16 -8.50 -0.05 -9.46
N LYS A 17 -8.60 -1.11 -10.27
CA LYS A 17 -9.78 -1.97 -10.30
C LYS A 17 -9.91 -2.69 -8.95
N SER A 18 -11.12 -2.73 -8.39
CA SER A 18 -11.40 -3.39 -7.11
C SER A 18 -10.89 -4.84 -7.07
N LYS A 19 -11.13 -5.63 -8.13
CA LYS A 19 -10.62 -7.01 -8.23
C LYS A 19 -9.09 -7.11 -8.10
N THR A 20 -8.36 -6.17 -8.72
CA THR A 20 -6.89 -6.15 -8.64
C THR A 20 -6.43 -5.83 -7.22
N LEU A 21 -7.07 -4.86 -6.57
CA LEU A 21 -6.76 -4.52 -5.18
C LEU A 21 -7.02 -5.71 -4.25
N VAL A 22 -8.17 -6.38 -4.37
CA VAL A 22 -8.51 -7.57 -3.58
C VAL A 22 -7.46 -8.67 -3.74
N LEU A 23 -7.01 -8.95 -4.96
CA LEU A 23 -5.98 -9.96 -5.21
C LEU A 23 -4.64 -9.59 -4.56
N ALA A 24 -4.22 -8.32 -4.68
CA ALA A 24 -3.01 -7.84 -4.04
C ALA A 24 -3.10 -7.90 -2.51
N THR A 25 -4.24 -7.51 -1.92
CA THR A 25 -4.48 -7.61 -0.47
C THR A 25 -4.36 -9.05 0.01
N ARG A 26 -4.95 -10.01 -0.69
CA ARG A 26 -4.85 -11.45 -0.33
C ARG A 26 -3.42 -11.96 -0.44
N GLN A 27 -2.69 -11.56 -1.49
CA GLN A 27 -1.30 -11.96 -1.66
C GLN A 27 -0.43 -11.40 -0.52
N LEU A 28 -0.59 -10.12 -0.17
CA LEU A 28 0.11 -9.53 0.97
C LEU A 28 -0.18 -10.30 2.26
N ALA A 29 -1.45 -10.56 2.58
CA ALA A 29 -1.82 -11.34 3.76
C ALA A 29 -1.12 -12.70 3.80
N THR A 30 -1.17 -13.47 2.69
CA THR A 30 -0.50 -14.78 2.63
C THR A 30 1.02 -14.71 2.83
N LEU A 31 1.68 -13.68 2.31
CA LEU A 31 3.12 -13.51 2.50
C LEU A 31 3.43 -13.15 3.96
N LEU A 32 2.65 -12.24 4.55
CA LEU A 32 2.79 -11.83 5.95
C LEU A 32 2.50 -13.00 6.92
N ASP A 33 1.47 -13.82 6.64
CA ASP A 33 1.17 -15.08 7.34
C ASP A 33 2.35 -16.08 7.28
N SER A 34 3.20 -15.96 6.26
CA SER A 34 4.39 -16.82 6.06
C SER A 34 5.66 -16.18 6.64
N ASP A 35 5.53 -15.24 7.58
CA ASP A 35 6.62 -14.49 8.21
C ASP A 35 7.51 -13.69 7.24
N ILE A 36 7.02 -13.40 6.02
CA ILE A 36 7.75 -12.55 5.09
C ILE A 36 7.61 -11.10 5.54
N ALA A 37 8.74 -10.39 5.63
CA ALA A 37 8.76 -8.99 6.01
C ALA A 37 7.90 -8.12 5.07
N LEU A 38 7.24 -7.10 5.63
CA LEU A 38 6.28 -6.27 4.91
C LEU A 38 6.87 -5.60 3.66
N ASP A 39 8.11 -5.15 3.71
CA ASP A 39 8.79 -4.52 2.57
C ASP A 39 9.06 -5.53 1.43
N GLU A 40 9.42 -6.77 1.75
CA GLU A 40 9.58 -7.82 0.74
C GLU A 40 8.21 -8.28 0.22
N ALA A 41 7.19 -8.36 1.08
CA ALA A 41 5.83 -8.68 0.66
C ALA A 41 5.27 -7.66 -0.35
N PHE A 42 5.56 -6.36 -0.14
CA PHE A 42 5.24 -5.32 -1.12
C PHE A 42 5.98 -5.50 -2.44
N LYS A 43 7.28 -5.80 -2.40
CA LYS A 43 8.09 -6.04 -3.60
C LYS A 43 7.53 -7.21 -4.41
N ILE A 44 7.34 -8.38 -3.76
CA ILE A 44 6.78 -9.59 -4.40
C ILE A 44 5.41 -9.31 -5.01
N THR A 45 4.53 -8.61 -4.29
CA THR A 45 3.18 -8.29 -4.80
C THR A 45 3.22 -7.28 -5.94
N GLY A 46 4.13 -6.29 -5.86
CA GLY A 46 4.37 -5.29 -6.91
C GLY A 46 4.94 -5.89 -8.19
N ASP A 47 5.76 -6.93 -8.09
CA ASP A 47 6.33 -7.68 -9.21
C ASP A 47 5.29 -8.59 -9.90
N HIS A 48 4.33 -9.13 -9.14
CA HIS A 48 3.33 -10.08 -9.66
C HIS A 48 2.04 -9.43 -10.16
N THR A 49 1.78 -8.16 -9.83
CA THR A 49 0.56 -7.48 -10.30
C THR A 49 0.67 -7.03 -11.75
N ASN A 50 -0.35 -7.34 -12.56
CA ASN A 50 -0.45 -6.87 -13.95
C ASN A 50 -0.94 -5.41 -14.07
N GLU A 51 -1.29 -4.74 -12.96
CA GLU A 51 -1.72 -3.33 -12.97
C GLU A 51 -0.54 -2.43 -12.59
N LYS A 52 0.05 -1.78 -13.60
CA LYS A 52 1.21 -0.90 -13.44
C LYS A 52 1.01 0.22 -12.42
N ARG A 53 -0.22 0.78 -12.31
CA ARG A 53 -0.51 1.81 -11.29
C ARG A 53 -0.42 1.24 -9.88
N LEU A 54 -0.94 0.03 -9.66
CA LEU A 54 -0.87 -0.63 -8.36
C LEU A 54 0.57 -1.02 -8.03
N SER A 55 1.31 -1.57 -9.00
CA SER A 55 2.74 -1.89 -8.84
C SER A 55 3.53 -0.67 -8.33
N ASN A 56 3.41 0.47 -9.01
CA ASN A 56 4.07 1.71 -8.60
C ASN A 56 3.67 2.16 -7.18
N VAL A 57 2.40 2.03 -6.82
CA VAL A 57 1.91 2.39 -5.48
C VAL A 57 2.47 1.45 -4.41
N LEU A 58 2.54 0.15 -4.66
CA LEU A 58 3.12 -0.82 -3.74
C LEU A 58 4.62 -0.54 -3.52
N TYR A 59 5.35 -0.20 -4.58
CA TYR A 59 6.74 0.24 -4.48
C TYR A 59 6.90 1.54 -3.68
N ALA A 60 6.02 2.53 -3.91
CA ALA A 60 6.07 3.76 -3.12
C ALA A 60 5.75 3.52 -1.64
N LEU A 61 4.76 2.67 -1.32
CA LEU A 61 4.46 2.29 0.05
C LEU A 61 5.62 1.54 0.72
N ARG A 62 6.29 0.66 -0.02
CA ARG A 62 7.50 -0.04 0.44
C ARG A 62 8.58 0.94 0.89
N GLU A 63 8.89 1.94 0.07
CA GLU A 63 9.92 2.93 0.41
C GLU A 63 9.55 3.75 1.66
N GLU A 64 8.29 4.14 1.81
CA GLU A 64 7.82 4.85 3.00
C GLU A 64 7.96 3.98 4.27
N VAL A 65 7.67 2.69 4.18
CA VAL A 65 7.83 1.73 5.30
C VAL A 65 9.30 1.53 5.65
N ILE A 66 10.19 1.39 4.65
CA ILE A 66 11.64 1.29 4.86
C ILE A 66 12.19 2.54 5.57
N GLN A 67 11.63 3.71 5.26
CA GLN A 67 11.96 4.97 5.93
C GLN A 67 11.36 5.10 7.34
N GLY A 68 10.65 4.07 7.83
CA GLY A 68 10.09 4.01 9.18
C GLY A 68 8.69 4.62 9.32
N LYS A 69 8.03 4.97 8.21
CA LYS A 69 6.65 5.45 8.27
C LYS A 69 5.68 4.31 8.53
N ARG A 70 4.67 4.58 9.34
CA ARG A 70 3.57 3.64 9.62
C ARG A 70 2.77 3.37 8.34
N LEU A 71 2.44 2.11 8.08
CA LEU A 71 1.83 1.71 6.80
C LEU A 71 0.49 2.42 6.59
N GLY A 72 -0.37 2.41 7.61
CA GLY A 72 -1.67 3.09 7.54
C GLY A 72 -1.53 4.58 7.20
N GLN A 73 -0.51 5.27 7.73
CA GLN A 73 -0.24 6.67 7.39
C GLN A 73 0.23 6.82 5.93
N ALA A 74 1.10 5.95 5.45
CA ALA A 74 1.55 5.96 4.05
C ALA A 74 0.38 5.76 3.07
N MET A 75 -0.57 4.89 3.39
CA MET A 75 -1.74 4.60 2.55
C MET A 75 -2.69 5.80 2.38
N THR A 76 -2.70 6.75 3.31
CA THR A 76 -3.53 7.97 3.20
C THR A 76 -3.16 8.85 2.00
N ALA A 77 -1.95 8.70 1.45
CA ALA A 77 -1.54 9.39 0.22
C ALA A 77 -2.30 8.92 -1.03
N TYR A 78 -2.99 7.76 -0.96
CA TYR A 78 -3.70 7.14 -2.08
C TYR A 78 -5.19 6.88 -1.77
N PRO A 79 -5.98 7.92 -1.45
CA PRO A 79 -7.36 7.76 -0.96
C PRO A 79 -8.34 7.20 -2.01
N ASN A 80 -7.97 7.21 -3.29
CA ASN A 80 -8.78 6.62 -4.37
C ASN A 80 -8.50 5.13 -4.60
N ILE A 81 -7.50 4.57 -3.93
CA ILE A 81 -7.16 3.15 -3.96
C ILE A 81 -7.53 2.53 -2.62
N PHE A 82 -7.09 3.15 -1.52
CA PHE A 82 -7.37 2.68 -0.17
C PHE A 82 -8.46 3.55 0.46
N SER A 83 -9.62 2.95 0.72
CA SER A 83 -10.70 3.64 1.41
C SER A 83 -10.32 3.96 2.85
N ASN A 84 -11.01 4.92 3.47
CA ASN A 84 -10.80 5.23 4.88
C ASN A 84 -10.94 3.99 5.78
N THR A 85 -11.95 3.15 5.52
CA THR A 85 -12.15 1.89 6.25
C THR A 85 -10.96 0.94 6.08
N TYR A 86 -10.44 0.78 4.85
CA TYR A 86 -9.26 -0.04 4.58
C TYR A 86 -8.06 0.47 5.40
N THR A 87 -7.77 1.76 5.28
CA THR A 87 -6.63 2.39 5.96
C THR A 87 -6.74 2.29 7.48
N SER A 88 -7.95 2.44 8.04
CA SER A 88 -8.19 2.28 9.48
C SER A 88 -7.92 0.86 9.97
N LEU A 89 -8.33 -0.16 9.22
CA LEU A 89 -8.06 -1.57 9.57
C LEU A 89 -6.56 -1.87 9.55
N VAL A 90 -5.86 -1.43 8.51
CA VAL A 90 -4.40 -1.59 8.42
C VAL A 90 -3.70 -0.84 9.55
N THR A 91 -4.16 0.38 9.88
CA THR A 91 -3.58 1.15 10.99
C THR A 91 -3.72 0.41 12.33
N ALA A 92 -4.88 -0.21 12.57
CA ALA A 92 -5.12 -0.98 13.77
C ALA A 92 -4.21 -2.23 13.85
N GLY A 93 -4.08 -2.97 12.74
CA GLY A 93 -3.20 -4.13 12.66
C GLY A 93 -1.71 -3.77 12.80
N ASP A 94 -1.26 -2.73 12.09
CA ASP A 94 0.10 -2.22 12.20
C ASP A 94 0.40 -1.81 13.66
N ALA A 95 -0.53 -1.14 14.35
CA ALA A 95 -0.36 -0.69 15.74
C ALA A 95 -0.28 -1.83 16.75
N SER A 96 -0.97 -2.95 16.50
CA SER A 96 -0.90 -4.13 17.35
C SER A 96 0.30 -5.05 17.02
N GLY A 97 1.08 -4.71 15.99
CA GLY A 97 2.15 -5.56 15.48
C GLY A 97 1.64 -6.79 14.74
N ASN A 98 0.37 -6.79 14.34
CA ASN A 98 -0.29 -7.91 13.66
C ASN A 98 -0.92 -7.46 12.34
N LEU A 99 -0.22 -7.71 11.23
CA LEU A 99 -0.66 -7.39 9.86
C LEU A 99 -0.96 -8.63 9.02
N SER A 100 -0.70 -9.83 9.54
CA SER A 100 -1.05 -11.14 8.96
C SER A 100 -2.54 -11.42 9.12
#